data_AF-A0A1B7LZE9-F1
#
_entry.id   AF-A0A1B7LZE9-F1
#
_cell.length_a   1.000
_cell.length_b   1.000
_cell.length_c   1.000
_cell.angle_alpha   90.00
_cell.angle_beta   90.00
_cell.angle_gamma   90.00
#
_symmetry.space_group_name_H-M   'P 1'
#
loop_
_entity.id
_entity.type
_entity.pdbx_description
1 polymer ?
#
loop_
_entity_poly.entity_id
_entity_poly.type
_entity_poly.pdbx_seq_one_letter_code
_entity_poly.pdbx_strand_id
1 'polypeptide(L)'
;MTLFLLVIAIVIIIYLLRTRNKQQGYDLASENRSIAEVRRRGSRQSWNDGTTGVTAHYRPAPNVAVDLRDDADRVFRVVATSHWVEADTMGRYAADYFFLHREPDNEYDANAVAVYGGDRKFGYLEAAAAAEYAPLFDQVGSDFIVARDQTYYGGDQFRLPHVPILRKIIDDGPPPYWNSGP
;
A
#
# COMPACT_ATOMS: atom_id res chain seq x y z
N MET A 1 10.05 51.44 -30.42
CA MET A 1 8.64 51.15 -30.04
C MET A 1 8.34 49.65 -29.92
N THR A 2 9.00 48.77 -30.68
CA THR A 2 8.78 47.31 -30.65
C THR A 2 9.19 46.62 -29.34
N LEU A 3 10.28 47.06 -28.70
CA LEU A 3 10.75 46.46 -27.44
C LEU A 3 9.78 46.69 -26.26
N PHE A 4 9.14 47.85 -26.23
CA PHE A 4 8.22 48.25 -25.15
C PHE A 4 6.93 47.42 -25.16
N LEU A 5 6.42 47.11 -26.36
CA LEU A 5 5.24 46.25 -26.54
C LEU A 5 5.50 44.81 -26.11
N LEU A 6 6.72 44.31 -26.32
CA LEU A 6 7.11 42.95 -25.95
C LEU A 6 7.16 42.77 -24.42
N VAL A 7 7.70 43.77 -23.71
CA VAL A 7 7.72 43.76 -22.23
C VAL A 7 6.31 43.79 -21.65
N ILE A 8 5.41 44.61 -22.21
CA ILE A 8 4.01 44.66 -21.77
C ILE A 8 3.31 43.31 -21.98
N ALA A 9 3.53 42.66 -23.13
CA ALA A 9 2.95 41.36 -23.42
C ALA A 9 3.40 40.28 -22.42
N ILE A 10 4.69 40.25 -22.05
CA ILE A 10 5.23 39.30 -21.05
C ILE A 10 4.60 39.54 -19.68
N VAL A 11 4.46 40.80 -19.25
CA VAL A 11 3.84 41.14 -17.96
C VAL A 11 2.38 40.71 -17.92
N ILE A 12 1.63 40.90 -19.01
CA ILE A 12 0.23 40.45 -19.13
C ILE A 12 0.14 38.92 -19.05
N ILE A 13 1.02 38.19 -19.74
CA ILE A 13 1.04 36.72 -19.70
C ILE A 13 1.32 36.21 -18.29
N ILE A 14 2.32 36.77 -17.60
CA ILE A 14 2.65 36.40 -16.21
C ILE A 14 1.48 36.72 -15.28
N TYR A 15 0.82 37.87 -15.47
CA TYR A 15 -0.34 38.26 -14.68
C TYR A 15 -1.52 37.29 -14.89
N LEU A 16 -1.79 36.88 -16.12
CA LEU A 16 -2.86 35.93 -16.46
C LEU A 16 -2.58 34.51 -15.94
N LEU A 17 -1.32 34.06 -15.95
CA LEU A 17 -0.94 32.78 -15.37
C LEU A 17 -1.09 32.79 -13.84
N ARG A 18 -0.78 33.92 -13.19
CA ARG A 18 -0.92 34.07 -11.72
C ARG A 18 -2.38 34.13 -11.27
N THR A 19 -3.29 34.69 -12.08
CA THR A 19 -4.73 34.75 -11.74
C THR A 19 -5.43 33.41 -11.92
N ARG A 20 -5.08 32.59 -12.93
CA ARG A 20 -5.68 31.25 -13.10
C ARG A 20 -5.35 30.30 -11.95
N ASN A 21 -4.15 30.40 -11.35
CA ASN A 21 -3.75 29.51 -10.25
C ASN A 21 -4.47 29.83 -8.92
N LYS A 22 -5.10 31.01 -8.79
CA LYS A 22 -5.87 31.35 -7.58
C LYS A 22 -7.29 30.82 -7.59
N GLN A 23 -7.90 30.59 -8.74
CA GLN A 23 -9.29 30.11 -8.81
C GLN A 23 -9.43 28.63 -8.42
N GLN A 24 -8.41 27.80 -8.69
CA GLN A 24 -8.40 26.40 -8.26
C GLN A 24 -8.37 26.22 -6.72
N GLY A 25 -7.83 27.20 -5.98
CA GLY A 25 -7.78 27.17 -4.52
C GLY A 25 -9.10 27.55 -3.82
N TYR A 26 -10.01 28.25 -4.49
CA TYR A 26 -11.29 28.67 -3.89
C TYR A 26 -12.38 27.62 -4.04
N ASP A 27 -12.42 26.89 -5.16
CA ASP A 27 -13.40 25.82 -5.37
C ASP A 27 -13.17 24.64 -4.41
N LEU A 28 -11.91 24.22 -4.20
CA LEU A 28 -11.53 23.16 -3.25
C LEU A 28 -11.78 23.51 -1.77
N ALA A 29 -11.77 24.79 -1.43
CA ALA A 29 -12.03 25.25 -0.06
C ALA A 29 -13.53 25.36 0.25
N SER A 30 -14.37 25.60 -0.77
CA SER A 30 -15.82 25.64 -0.60
C SER A 30 -16.44 24.24 -0.52
N GLU A 31 -15.90 23.27 -1.26
CA GLU A 31 -16.33 21.87 -1.26
C GLU A 31 -15.98 21.14 0.05
N ASN A 32 -14.84 21.47 0.67
CA ASN A 32 -14.48 20.90 1.97
C ASN A 32 -15.36 21.38 3.14
N ARG A 33 -15.95 22.58 3.06
CA ARG A 33 -16.85 23.07 4.12
C ARG A 33 -18.22 22.39 4.08
N SER A 34 -18.76 22.09 2.89
CA SER A 34 -20.03 21.37 2.78
C SER A 34 -19.90 19.90 3.25
N ILE A 35 -18.77 19.24 2.97
CA ILE A 35 -18.50 17.87 3.45
C ILE A 35 -18.31 17.84 4.98
N ALA A 36 -17.60 18.82 5.55
CA ALA A 36 -17.42 18.91 7.00
C ALA A 36 -18.72 19.19 7.77
N GLU A 37 -19.66 19.92 7.17
CA GLU A 37 -20.94 20.28 7.80
C GLU A 37 -21.99 19.16 7.67
N VAL A 38 -21.98 18.39 6.57
CA VAL A 38 -22.73 17.13 6.45
C VAL A 38 -22.27 16.10 7.51
N ARG A 39 -20.97 16.07 7.82
CA ARG A 39 -20.40 15.12 8.80
C ARG A 39 -20.80 15.40 10.25
N ARG A 40 -21.18 16.63 10.62
CA ARG A 40 -21.63 16.96 11.99
C ARG A 40 -23.11 16.65 12.25
N ARG A 41 -23.91 16.44 11.20
CA ARG A 41 -25.34 16.12 11.35
C ARG A 41 -25.65 14.62 11.30
N GLY A 42 -24.76 13.81 10.71
CA GLY A 42 -24.93 12.35 10.60
C GLY A 42 -24.34 11.51 11.75
N SER A 43 -23.51 12.09 12.62
CA SER A 43 -22.76 11.36 13.66
C SER A 43 -23.58 10.92 14.88
N ARG A 44 -24.90 10.76 14.74
CA ARG A 44 -25.79 10.15 15.74
C ARG A 44 -26.68 9.05 15.20
N GLN A 45 -26.55 8.68 13.92
CA GLN A 45 -27.36 7.60 13.35
C GLN A 45 -26.62 6.27 13.47
N SER A 46 -26.86 5.63 14.62
CA SER A 46 -27.01 4.18 14.77
C SER A 46 -26.03 3.31 13.98
N TRP A 47 -24.91 3.01 14.64
CA TRP A 47 -24.15 1.77 14.42
C TRP A 47 -25.09 0.57 14.57
N ASN A 48 -25.64 0.11 13.44
CA ASN A 48 -26.22 -1.22 13.20
C ASN A 48 -26.89 -1.17 11.82
N ASP A 49 -26.11 -1.35 10.76
CA ASP A 49 -26.66 -1.67 9.45
C ASP A 49 -25.66 -2.52 8.63
N GLY A 50 -26.06 -3.76 8.35
CA GLY A 50 -25.62 -4.57 7.22
C GLY A 50 -24.13 -4.75 6.98
N THR A 51 -23.50 -5.66 7.72
CA THR A 51 -22.22 -6.30 7.38
C THR A 51 -22.17 -6.69 5.90
N THR A 52 -21.34 -5.98 5.12
CA THR A 52 -20.69 -6.58 3.96
C THR A 52 -19.69 -7.60 4.51
N GLY A 53 -19.71 -8.83 4.02
CA GLY A 53 -19.02 -9.99 4.61
C GLY A 53 -17.48 -9.94 4.52
N VAL A 54 -16.85 -8.98 5.19
CA VAL A 54 -15.39 -8.87 5.32
C VAL A 54 -14.95 -9.66 6.55
N THR A 55 -14.15 -10.69 6.36
CA THR A 55 -13.56 -11.47 7.45
C THR A 55 -12.30 -10.78 7.93
N ALA A 56 -12.32 -10.16 9.11
CA ALA A 56 -11.11 -9.61 9.69
C ALA A 56 -10.25 -10.74 10.28
N HIS A 57 -9.09 -11.00 9.69
CA HIS A 57 -8.13 -11.97 10.21
C HIS A 57 -6.89 -11.24 10.74
N TYR A 58 -6.57 -11.50 12.00
CA TYR A 58 -5.46 -10.86 12.69
C TYR A 58 -4.36 -11.86 13.03
N ARG A 59 -3.11 -11.44 12.88
CA ARG A 59 -1.91 -12.17 13.30
C ARG A 59 -0.92 -11.14 13.86
N PRO A 60 -0.31 -11.35 15.03
CA PRO A 60 0.74 -10.47 15.51
C PRO A 60 1.85 -10.34 14.48
N ALA A 61 2.42 -9.14 14.33
CA ALA A 61 3.60 -8.94 13.50
C ALA A 61 4.72 -9.91 13.95
N PRO A 62 5.43 -10.56 13.02
CA PRO A 62 6.46 -11.53 13.36
C PRO A 62 7.61 -10.84 14.08
N ASN A 63 8.10 -11.39 15.19
CA ASN A 63 9.23 -10.78 15.92
C ASN A 63 10.56 -10.84 15.15
N VAL A 64 10.65 -11.73 14.17
CA VAL A 64 11.81 -11.95 13.29
C VAL A 64 11.29 -12.16 11.87
N ALA A 65 11.76 -11.36 10.92
CA ALA A 65 11.46 -11.51 9.50
C ALA A 65 12.69 -11.17 8.65
N VAL A 66 12.80 -11.77 7.47
CA VAL A 66 13.83 -11.42 6.48
C VAL A 66 13.49 -10.08 5.85
N ASP A 67 14.39 -9.11 5.97
CA ASP A 67 14.18 -7.78 5.41
C ASP A 67 14.57 -7.71 3.94
N LEU A 68 13.56 -7.53 3.08
CA LEU A 68 13.72 -7.44 1.62
C LEU A 68 13.37 -6.04 1.11
N ARG A 69 13.19 -5.04 1.97
CA ARG A 69 12.72 -3.70 1.57
C ARG A 69 13.69 -3.00 0.62
N ASP A 70 14.99 -3.24 0.77
CA ASP A 70 16.04 -2.57 -0.01
C ASP A 70 16.39 -3.29 -1.33
N ASP A 71 16.04 -4.58 -1.45
CA ASP A 71 16.35 -5.42 -2.62
C ASP A 71 15.17 -5.58 -3.59
N ALA A 72 14.04 -4.94 -3.29
CA ALA A 72 12.77 -5.17 -3.95
C ALA A 72 12.57 -4.31 -5.21
N ASP A 73 12.53 -4.96 -6.38
CA ASP A 73 12.45 -4.29 -7.69
C ASP A 73 11.16 -4.57 -8.46
N ARG A 74 10.52 -5.73 -8.26
CA ARG A 74 9.30 -6.14 -8.98
C ARG A 74 8.05 -5.77 -8.19
N VAL A 75 7.14 -5.02 -8.82
CA VAL A 75 5.85 -4.63 -8.22
C VAL A 75 4.85 -5.78 -8.32
N PHE A 76 4.22 -6.10 -7.20
CA PHE A 76 3.12 -7.04 -7.08
C PHE A 76 1.89 -6.36 -6.51
N ARG A 77 0.73 -6.91 -6.83
CA ARG A 77 -0.55 -6.52 -6.28
C ARG A 77 -1.02 -7.56 -5.27
N VAL A 78 -1.56 -7.12 -4.15
CA VAL A 78 -2.30 -7.96 -3.22
C VAL A 78 -3.63 -8.36 -3.85
N VAL A 79 -3.92 -9.65 -3.91
CA VAL A 79 -5.18 -10.18 -4.43
C VAL A 79 -6.16 -10.50 -3.30
N ALA A 80 -7.44 -10.61 -3.67
CA ALA A 80 -8.55 -10.93 -2.76
C ALA A 80 -8.74 -9.93 -1.59
N THR A 81 -8.26 -8.70 -1.70
CA THR A 81 -8.29 -7.77 -0.57
C THR A 81 -9.69 -7.41 -0.09
N SER A 82 -10.67 -7.35 -0.99
CA SER A 82 -12.07 -7.09 -0.63
C SER A 82 -12.67 -8.11 0.34
N HIS A 83 -12.07 -9.30 0.48
CA HIS A 83 -12.50 -10.30 1.46
C HIS A 83 -12.00 -10.01 2.89
N TRP A 84 -10.92 -9.23 3.03
CA TRP A 84 -10.20 -9.06 4.30
C TRP A 84 -10.19 -7.62 4.82
N VAL A 85 -10.24 -6.65 3.91
CA VAL A 85 -10.13 -5.22 4.22
C VAL A 85 -11.17 -4.44 3.41
N GLU A 86 -11.92 -3.58 4.09
CA GLU A 86 -12.81 -2.62 3.43
C GLU A 86 -11.98 -1.62 2.60
N ALA A 87 -12.47 -1.19 1.44
CA ALA A 87 -11.76 -0.28 0.55
C ALA A 87 -11.26 1.00 1.25
N ASP A 88 -12.09 1.57 2.13
CA ASP A 88 -11.77 2.78 2.92
C ASP A 88 -10.69 2.56 3.99
N THR A 89 -10.41 1.30 4.34
CA THR A 89 -9.41 0.93 5.35
C THR A 89 -8.01 0.81 4.75
N MET A 90 -7.88 0.45 3.47
CA MET A 90 -6.56 0.28 2.82
C MET A 90 -5.75 1.58 2.78
N GLY A 91 -6.40 2.70 2.49
CA GLY A 91 -5.77 4.02 2.47
C GLY A 91 -5.45 4.56 3.88
N ARG A 92 -6.08 4.01 4.93
CA ARG A 92 -5.85 4.41 6.33
C ARG A 92 -4.73 3.63 6.99
N TYR A 93 -4.37 2.48 6.43
CA TYR A 93 -3.22 1.72 6.90
C TYR A 93 -1.95 2.45 6.50
N ALA A 94 -1.29 3.04 7.50
CA ALA A 94 -0.14 3.92 7.36
C ALA A 94 1.21 3.18 7.33
N ALA A 95 1.21 1.85 7.25
CA ALA A 95 2.45 1.10 7.15
C ALA A 95 3.06 1.26 5.74
N ASP A 96 4.35 1.58 5.70
CA ASP A 96 5.15 1.66 4.48
C ASP A 96 5.68 0.30 4.03
N TYR A 97 5.23 -0.78 4.68
CA TYR A 97 5.68 -2.14 4.44
C TYR A 97 4.55 -3.15 4.68
N PHE A 98 4.74 -4.36 4.16
CA PHE A 98 3.92 -5.52 4.45
C PHE A 98 4.77 -6.66 5.00
N PHE A 99 4.14 -7.55 5.76
CA PHE A 99 4.67 -8.86 6.07
C PHE A 99 4.07 -9.89 5.12
N LEU A 100 4.91 -10.75 4.57
CA LEU A 100 4.51 -11.90 3.79
C LEU A 100 4.69 -13.15 4.65
N HIS A 101 3.63 -13.95 4.73
CA HIS A 101 3.57 -15.14 5.56
C HIS A 101 3.17 -16.35 4.74
N ARG A 102 3.92 -17.42 4.89
CA ARG A 102 3.65 -18.70 4.22
C ARG A 102 2.53 -19.46 4.95
N GLU A 103 1.49 -19.86 4.22
CA GLU A 103 0.38 -20.67 4.74
C GLU A 103 0.34 -22.03 4.02
N PRO A 104 1.18 -23.02 4.41
CA PRO A 104 1.26 -24.31 3.72
C PRO A 104 0.00 -25.18 3.87
N ASP A 105 -0.75 -24.96 4.96
CA ASP A 105 -1.99 -25.69 5.27
C ASP A 105 -3.26 -25.00 4.73
N ASN A 106 -3.11 -24.01 3.83
CA ASN A 106 -4.25 -23.34 3.22
C ASN A 106 -5.07 -24.31 2.36
N GLU A 107 -6.39 -24.35 2.58
CA GLU A 107 -7.29 -25.32 1.96
C GLU A 107 -7.43 -25.18 0.43
N TYR A 108 -7.11 -24.01 -0.13
CA TYR A 108 -7.27 -23.72 -1.56
C TYR A 108 -5.97 -23.79 -2.34
N ASP A 109 -4.86 -23.36 -1.74
CA ASP A 109 -3.55 -23.30 -2.39
C ASP A 109 -2.45 -23.63 -1.39
N ALA A 110 -1.84 -24.81 -1.55
CA ALA A 110 -0.73 -25.24 -0.70
C ALA A 110 0.46 -24.29 -0.79
N ASN A 111 0.60 -23.45 -1.82
CA ASN A 111 1.65 -22.45 -1.98
C ASN A 111 1.26 -21.06 -1.45
N ALA A 112 0.09 -20.91 -0.81
CA ALA A 112 -0.42 -19.62 -0.38
C ALA A 112 0.61 -18.81 0.43
N VAL A 113 0.75 -17.54 0.04
CA VAL A 113 1.52 -16.53 0.76
C VAL A 113 0.56 -15.38 1.09
N ALA A 114 0.21 -15.26 2.37
CA ALA A 114 -0.64 -14.22 2.89
C ALA A 114 0.13 -12.91 3.06
N VAL A 115 -0.54 -11.79 2.78
CA VAL A 115 0.00 -10.43 2.92
C VAL A 115 -0.65 -9.76 4.12
N TYR A 116 0.15 -9.22 5.03
CA TYR A 116 -0.29 -8.54 6.24
C TYR A 116 0.22 -7.10 6.28
N GLY A 117 -0.68 -6.16 6.55
CA GLY A 117 -0.33 -4.80 6.94
C GLY A 117 -0.43 -4.73 8.46
N GLY A 118 0.70 -4.59 9.15
CA GLY A 118 0.72 -4.67 10.62
C GLY A 118 0.20 -6.03 11.11
N ASP A 119 -0.85 -6.00 11.93
CA ASP A 119 -1.47 -7.20 12.50
C ASP A 119 -2.64 -7.74 11.67
N ARG A 120 -2.99 -7.10 10.55
CA ARG A 120 -4.20 -7.42 9.77
C ARG A 120 -3.86 -8.04 8.43
N LYS A 121 -4.58 -9.10 8.06
CA LYS A 121 -4.48 -9.71 6.73
C LYS A 121 -5.09 -8.79 5.68
N PHE A 122 -4.33 -8.53 4.62
CA PHE A 122 -4.73 -7.73 3.45
C PHE A 122 -5.13 -8.61 2.26
N GLY A 123 -4.72 -9.88 2.25
CA GLY A 123 -5.02 -10.78 1.16
C GLY A 123 -3.87 -11.73 0.93
N TYR A 124 -3.60 -12.02 -0.34
CA TYR A 124 -2.58 -12.96 -0.76
C TYR A 124 -1.72 -12.41 -1.89
N LEU A 125 -0.56 -13.02 -2.07
CA LEU A 125 0.16 -12.99 -3.33
C LEU A 125 -0.65 -13.75 -4.40
N GLU A 126 -0.58 -13.32 -5.66
CA GLU A 126 -1.20 -14.04 -6.77
C GLU A 126 -0.66 -15.47 -6.85
N ALA A 127 -1.53 -16.47 -7.11
CA ALA A 127 -1.19 -17.89 -7.05
C ALA A 127 0.06 -18.28 -7.88
N ALA A 128 0.21 -17.71 -9.08
CA ALA A 128 1.39 -17.97 -9.93
C ALA A 128 2.69 -17.51 -9.25
N ALA A 129 2.68 -16.32 -8.65
CA ALA A 129 3.81 -15.83 -7.89
C ALA A 129 3.96 -16.58 -6.56
N ALA A 130 2.88 -16.94 -5.89
CA ALA A 130 2.93 -17.75 -4.68
C ALA A 130 3.65 -19.09 -4.92
N ALA A 131 3.36 -19.78 -6.04
CA ALA A 131 4.06 -20.99 -6.44
C ALA A 131 5.57 -20.79 -6.71
N GLU A 132 5.96 -19.64 -7.25
CA GLU A 132 7.37 -19.30 -7.48
C GLU A 132 8.14 -19.04 -6.18
N TYR A 133 7.51 -18.34 -5.22
CA TYR A 133 8.19 -17.86 -4.01
C TYR A 133 8.04 -18.82 -2.82
N ALA A 134 6.99 -19.63 -2.75
CA ALA A 134 6.72 -20.56 -1.64
C ALA A 134 7.93 -21.44 -1.25
N PRO A 135 8.66 -22.07 -2.19
CA PRO A 135 9.83 -22.87 -1.84
C PRO A 135 10.95 -22.06 -1.14
N LEU A 136 11.02 -20.75 -1.40
CA LEU A 136 12.01 -19.87 -0.76
C LEU A 136 11.61 -19.54 0.68
N PHE A 137 10.32 -19.36 0.95
CA PHE A 137 9.82 -19.29 2.32
C PHE A 137 10.11 -20.58 3.08
N ASP A 138 9.89 -21.74 2.46
CA ASP A 138 10.12 -23.04 3.06
C ASP A 138 11.62 -23.29 3.33
N GLN A 139 12.50 -22.81 2.46
CA GLN A 139 13.96 -22.87 2.63
C GLN A 139 14.45 -22.00 3.81
N VAL A 140 13.88 -20.81 3.96
CA VAL A 140 14.27 -19.85 5.01
C VAL A 140 13.63 -20.18 6.36
N GLY A 141 12.37 -20.64 6.36
CA GLY A 141 11.58 -20.88 7.56
C GLY A 141 11.17 -19.60 8.30
N SER A 142 11.06 -18.47 7.61
CA SER A 142 10.73 -17.16 8.21
C SER A 142 9.82 -16.33 7.30
N ASP A 143 9.16 -15.34 7.90
CA ASP A 143 8.35 -14.35 7.19
C ASP A 143 9.24 -13.33 6.49
N PHE A 144 8.74 -12.69 5.44
CA PHE A 144 9.45 -11.61 4.76
C PHE A 144 8.81 -10.26 5.07
N ILE A 145 9.60 -9.21 5.24
CA ILE A 145 9.12 -7.83 5.24
C ILE A 145 9.50 -7.16 3.92
N VAL A 146 8.52 -6.52 3.28
CA VAL A 146 8.64 -5.97 1.93
C VAL A 146 8.14 -4.54 1.88
N ALA A 147 8.74 -3.74 0.99
CA ALA A 147 8.38 -2.33 0.84
C ALA A 147 7.01 -2.22 0.14
N ARG A 148 6.13 -1.38 0.70
CA ARG A 148 4.89 -0.99 0.02
C ARG A 148 5.24 -0.08 -1.15
N ASP A 149 4.60 -0.28 -2.29
CA ASP A 149 4.77 0.65 -3.41
C ASP A 149 3.88 1.88 -3.19
N GLN A 150 4.50 3.00 -2.85
CA GLN A 150 3.81 4.28 -2.62
C GLN A 150 3.45 5.01 -3.92
N THR A 151 3.91 4.51 -5.07
CA THR A 151 3.68 5.15 -6.37
C THR A 151 2.21 5.10 -6.79
N TYR A 152 1.43 4.13 -6.29
CA TYR A 152 0.04 3.92 -6.68
C TYR A 152 -0.94 4.15 -5.52
N TYR A 153 -1.97 4.96 -5.76
CA TYR A 153 -2.97 5.37 -4.77
C TYR A 153 -3.82 4.23 -4.17
N GLY A 154 -3.82 3.04 -4.78
CA GLY A 154 -4.56 1.88 -4.29
C GLY A 154 -4.01 1.30 -2.98
N GLY A 155 -2.71 1.50 -2.71
CA GLY A 155 -2.09 1.05 -1.48
C GLY A 155 -2.08 -0.47 -1.29
N ASP A 156 -2.42 -1.23 -2.32
CA ASP A 156 -2.49 -2.68 -2.41
C ASP A 156 -1.30 -3.26 -3.18
N GLN A 157 -0.23 -2.49 -3.34
CA GLN A 157 0.94 -2.87 -4.10
C GLN A 157 2.18 -2.88 -3.21
N PHE A 158 3.10 -3.79 -3.51
CA PHE A 158 4.36 -3.96 -2.80
C PHE A 158 5.42 -4.48 -3.75
N ARG A 159 6.68 -4.43 -3.32
CA ARG A 159 7.81 -4.85 -4.13
C ARG A 159 8.44 -6.11 -3.58
N LEU A 160 8.91 -6.99 -4.46
CA LEU A 160 9.69 -8.17 -4.11
C LEU A 160 10.87 -8.32 -5.09
N PRO A 161 12.02 -8.84 -4.64
CA PRO A 161 13.12 -9.16 -5.54
C PRO A 161 12.70 -10.26 -6.54
N HIS A 162 13.31 -10.29 -7.73
CA HIS A 162 13.18 -11.46 -8.61
C HIS A 162 13.66 -12.75 -7.92
N VAL A 163 13.02 -13.88 -8.23
CA VAL A 163 13.35 -15.20 -7.66
C VAL A 163 14.84 -15.56 -7.71
N PRO A 164 15.59 -15.35 -8.81
CA PRO A 164 17.03 -15.64 -8.82
C PRO A 164 17.84 -14.75 -7.87
N ILE A 165 17.43 -13.48 -7.69
CA ILE A 165 18.05 -12.55 -6.76
C ILE A 165 17.75 -12.99 -5.33
N LEU A 166 16.48 -13.25 -5.02
CA LEU A 166 16.06 -13.72 -3.70
C LEU A 166 16.75 -15.04 -3.32
N ARG A 167 16.85 -15.98 -4.25
CA ARG A 167 17.60 -17.23 -4.04
C ARG A 167 19.06 -16.96 -3.70
N LYS A 168 19.72 -16.08 -4.47
CA LYS A 168 21.10 -15.68 -4.20
C LYS A 168 21.25 -15.04 -2.80
N ILE A 169 20.33 -14.15 -2.44
CA ILE A 169 20.28 -13.50 -1.12
C ILE A 169 20.17 -14.56 0.00
N ILE A 170 19.30 -15.56 -0.17
CA ILE A 170 19.12 -16.64 0.81
C ILE A 170 20.39 -17.52 0.89
N ASP A 171 20.99 -17.87 -0.24
CA ASP A 171 22.17 -18.73 -0.31
C ASP A 171 23.43 -18.05 0.24
N ASP A 172 23.58 -16.73 0.05
CA ASP A 172 24.68 -15.91 0.58
C ASP A 172 24.54 -15.65 2.11
N GLY A 173 23.42 -16.09 2.70
CA GLY A 173 23.04 -15.91 4.10
C GLY A 173 21.92 -14.86 4.22
N PRO A 174 20.85 -15.13 5.01
CA PRO A 174 19.68 -14.27 5.03
C PRO A 174 20.06 -12.83 5.40
N PRO A 175 19.48 -11.83 4.71
CA PRO A 175 19.76 -10.41 4.96
C PRO A 175 19.39 -10.07 6.41
N PRO A 176 19.87 -8.92 6.94
CA PRO A 176 19.63 -8.55 8.33
C PRO A 176 18.16 -8.75 8.70
N TYR A 177 17.93 -9.58 9.72
CA TYR A 177 16.59 -9.80 10.21
C TYR A 177 16.01 -8.49 10.73
N TRP A 178 14.80 -8.17 10.29
CA TRP A 178 13.99 -7.22 11.02
C TRP A 178 13.69 -7.81 12.40
N ASN A 179 14.15 -7.13 13.44
CA ASN A 179 13.79 -7.41 14.82
C ASN A 179 12.91 -6.27 15.32
N SER A 180 11.73 -6.61 15.84
CA SER A 180 10.88 -5.63 16.53
C SER A 180 11.56 -5.04 17.76
N GLY A 181 12.49 -5.79 18.39
CA GLY A 181 13.15 -5.42 19.65
C GLY A 181 12.16 -5.18 20.81
N PRO A 182 12.59 -5.27 22.07
CA PRO A 182 11.77 -4.83 23.20
C PRO A 182 11.58 -3.31 23.24
#